data_AF-A0A897N1M2-F1
#
_entry.id   AF-A0A897N1M2-F1
#
_cell.length_a   1.000
_cell.length_b   1.000
_cell.length_c   1.000
_cell.angle_alpha   90.00
_cell.angle_beta   90.00
_cell.angle_gamma   90.00
#
_symmetry.space_group_name_H-M   'P 1'
#
loop_
_entity.id
_entity.type
_entity.pdbx_description
1 polymer ?
#
loop_
_entity_poly.entity_id
_entity_poly.type
_entity_poly.pdbx_seq_one_letter_code
_entity_poly.pdbx_strand_id
1 'polypeptide(L)'
;MKDLAIGPDFNVIVPDDRNDLALVDGQEEFEQNLAVWVTDYFYREIGSVDEPNVESRLELQASRVARLNDRIDSLASISVSRSETEPNTLEVRLFYRSGEEFDFTIS
;
A
#
# COMPACT_ATOMS: atom_id res chain seq x y z
N MET A 1 7.35 -13.57 -7.36
CA MET A 1 7.46 -13.21 -8.79
C MET A 1 8.49 -12.08 -8.80
N LYS A 2 8.76 -11.36 -9.89
CA LYS A 2 9.60 -10.14 -9.79
C LYS A 2 8.76 -9.01 -10.35
N ASP A 3 8.65 -7.92 -9.62
CA ASP A 3 7.94 -6.73 -10.05
C ASP A 3 8.92 -5.58 -10.28
N LEU A 4 8.52 -4.56 -11.03
CA LEU A 4 9.30 -3.34 -11.22
C LEU A 4 9.28 -2.54 -9.92
N ALA A 5 10.41 -1.98 -9.48
CA ALA A 5 10.42 -1.07 -8.34
C ALA A 5 9.77 0.26 -8.71
N ILE A 6 8.84 0.70 -7.87
CA ILE A 6 8.07 1.90 -8.04
C ILE A 6 8.32 2.80 -6.81
N GLY A 7 8.57 4.08 -7.06
CA GLY A 7 8.75 5.08 -6.01
C GLY A 7 7.43 5.50 -5.35
N PRO A 8 7.51 6.34 -4.30
CA PRO A 8 6.35 6.78 -3.52
C PRO A 8 5.28 7.49 -4.35
N ASP A 9 5.67 8.13 -5.45
CA ASP A 9 4.79 8.86 -6.38
C ASP A 9 4.30 7.99 -7.55
N PHE A 10 4.36 6.66 -7.41
CA PHE A 10 4.05 5.69 -8.46
C PHE A 10 4.90 5.81 -9.74
N ASN A 11 6.13 6.33 -9.61
CA ASN A 11 7.09 6.45 -10.71
C ASN A 11 8.03 5.24 -10.78
N VAL A 12 8.35 4.77 -11.99
CA VAL A 12 9.32 3.68 -12.18
C VAL A 12 10.73 4.15 -11.81
N ILE A 13 11.41 3.40 -10.94
CA ILE A 13 12.79 3.73 -10.53
C ILE A 13 13.78 3.17 -11.54
N VAL A 14 14.63 4.04 -12.08
CA VAL A 14 15.79 3.68 -12.91
C VAL A 14 17.06 4.03 -12.12
N PRO A 15 17.69 3.05 -11.46
CA PRO A 15 18.78 3.31 -10.51
C PRO A 15 20.17 3.50 -11.14
N ASP A 16 20.37 3.23 -12.43
CA ASP A 16 21.72 3.23 -13.03
C ASP A 16 21.85 3.93 -14.39
N ASP A 17 23.11 4.22 -14.74
CA ASP A 17 23.53 4.87 -15.99
C ASP A 17 23.37 3.94 -17.23
N ARG A 18 22.92 2.69 -17.03
CA ARG A 18 22.68 1.67 -18.05
C ARG A 18 21.20 1.52 -18.41
N ASN A 19 20.31 2.30 -17.77
CA ASN A 19 18.85 2.24 -17.96
C ASN A 19 18.23 0.89 -17.55
N ASP A 20 18.85 0.13 -16.64
CA ASP A 20 18.23 -1.09 -16.14
C ASP A 20 17.10 -0.74 -15.17
N LEU A 21 15.96 -1.42 -15.30
CA LEU A 21 14.82 -1.22 -14.41
C LEU A 21 15.07 -1.89 -13.06
N ALA A 22 14.84 -1.16 -11.96
CA ALA A 22 14.89 -1.76 -10.63
C ALA A 22 13.78 -2.81 -10.49
N LEU A 23 14.08 -3.91 -9.80
CA LEU A 23 13.14 -5.01 -9.55
C LEU A 23 13.02 -5.27 -8.05
N VAL A 24 11.80 -5.53 -7.60
CA VAL A 24 11.46 -5.92 -6.22
C VAL A 24 10.92 -7.36 -6.20
N ASP A 25 11.12 -8.05 -5.08
CA ASP A 25 10.58 -9.39 -4.84
C ASP A 25 10.09 -9.59 -3.39
N GLY A 26 9.34 -10.67 -3.17
CA GLY A 26 9.03 -11.13 -1.83
C GLY A 26 8.15 -10.15 -1.04
N GLN A 27 8.67 -9.56 0.03
CA GLN A 27 7.91 -8.64 0.89
C GLN A 27 7.71 -7.27 0.25
N GLU A 28 8.76 -6.73 -0.33
CA GLU A 28 8.73 -5.42 -0.98
C GLU A 28 7.79 -5.43 -2.21
N GLU A 29 7.81 -6.52 -2.99
CA GLU A 29 6.83 -6.76 -4.06
C GLU A 29 5.38 -6.71 -3.56
N PHE A 30 5.11 -7.34 -2.41
CA PHE A 30 3.78 -7.33 -1.81
C PHE A 30 3.36 -5.95 -1.31
N GLU A 31 4.26 -5.25 -0.59
CA GLU A 31 4.01 -3.92 -0.03
C GLU A 31 3.71 -2.92 -1.14
N GLN A 32 4.50 -2.94 -2.22
CA GLN A 32 4.27 -2.13 -3.41
C GLN A 32 2.93 -2.46 -4.07
N ASN A 33 2.64 -3.75 -4.29
CA ASN A 33 1.38 -4.19 -4.88
C ASN A 33 0.19 -3.70 -4.04
N LEU A 34 0.26 -3.83 -2.72
CA LEU A 34 -0.78 -3.37 -1.81
C LEU A 34 -0.98 -1.86 -1.87
N ALA A 35 0.09 -1.07 -1.86
CA ALA A 35 0.01 0.38 -2.02
C ALA A 35 -0.69 0.76 -3.33
N VAL A 36 -0.30 0.15 -4.45
CA VAL A 36 -0.92 0.39 -5.77
C VAL A 36 -2.42 0.07 -5.77
N TRP A 37 -2.80 -1.13 -5.34
CA TRP A 37 -4.20 -1.58 -5.45
C TRP A 37 -5.13 -0.88 -4.48
N VAL A 38 -4.65 -0.52 -3.28
CA VAL A 38 -5.46 0.23 -2.31
C VAL A 38 -5.65 1.66 -2.77
N THR A 39 -4.61 2.30 -3.32
CA THR A 39 -4.69 3.64 -3.89
C THR A 39 -5.59 3.69 -5.14
N ASP A 40 -5.49 2.73 -6.06
CA ASP A 40 -6.40 2.63 -7.21
C ASP A 40 -7.86 2.48 -6.77
N TYR A 41 -8.11 1.63 -5.76
CA TYR A 41 -9.45 1.46 -5.20
C TYR A 41 -9.99 2.76 -4.59
N PHE A 42 -9.16 3.51 -3.86
CA PHE A 42 -9.56 4.80 -3.31
C PHE A 42 -10.03 5.74 -4.44
N TYR A 43 -9.22 5.98 -5.46
CA TYR A 43 -9.57 6.93 -6.51
C TYR A 43 -10.74 6.49 -7.38
N ARG A 44 -10.91 5.18 -7.62
CA ARG A 44 -11.97 4.67 -8.49
C ARG A 44 -13.32 4.49 -7.79
N GLU A 45 -13.32 4.08 -6.53
CA GLU A 45 -14.53 3.59 -5.84
C GLU A 45 -14.93 4.43 -4.60
N ILE A 46 -14.00 5.23 -4.04
CA ILE A 46 -14.27 6.09 -2.87
C ILE A 46 -14.28 7.56 -3.28
N GLY A 47 -13.19 8.02 -3.89
CA GLY A 47 -13.01 9.36 -4.44
C GLY A 47 -12.78 10.49 -3.43
N SER A 48 -12.99 10.25 -2.13
CA SER A 48 -12.80 11.28 -1.10
C SER A 48 -12.48 10.68 0.28
N VAL A 49 -11.59 11.34 1.02
CA VAL A 49 -11.27 11.02 2.42
C VAL A 49 -12.41 11.32 3.40
N ASP A 50 -13.40 12.09 2.98
CA ASP A 50 -14.58 12.42 3.78
C ASP A 50 -15.74 11.45 3.55
N GLU A 51 -15.55 10.45 2.68
CA GLU A 51 -16.55 9.42 2.45
C GLU A 51 -16.84 8.63 3.74
N PRO A 52 -18.12 8.43 4.10
CA PRO A 52 -18.46 7.64 5.28
C PRO A 52 -17.87 6.23 5.25
N ASN A 53 -17.17 5.85 6.32
CA ASN A 53 -16.53 4.54 6.45
C ASN A 53 -15.35 4.30 5.49
N VAL A 54 -14.73 5.36 4.95
CA VAL A 54 -13.54 5.24 4.09
C VAL A 54 -12.44 4.37 4.71
N GLU A 55 -12.17 4.52 6.01
CA GLU A 55 -11.16 3.74 6.75
C GLU A 55 -11.47 2.25 6.69
N SER A 56 -12.68 1.85 7.12
CA SER A 56 -13.11 0.45 7.10
C SER A 56 -13.16 -0.14 5.69
N ARG A 57 -13.52 0.66 4.67
CA ARG A 57 -13.53 0.21 3.27
C ARG A 57 -12.11 -0.06 2.77
N LEU A 58 -11.16 0.80 3.09
CA LEU A 58 -9.76 0.62 2.72
C LEU A 58 -9.10 -0.54 3.49
N GLU A 59 -9.41 -0.71 4.78
CA GLU A 59 -8.96 -1.88 5.55
C GLU A 59 -9.44 -3.20 4.93
N LEU A 60 -10.71 -3.25 4.52
CA LEU A 60 -11.27 -4.41 3.82
C LEU A 60 -10.57 -4.65 2.49
N GLN A 61 -10.27 -3.60 1.72
CA GLN A 61 -9.56 -3.73 0.46
C GLN A 61 -8.11 -4.19 0.65
N ALA A 62 -7.37 -3.58 1.57
CA ALA A 62 -6.02 -4.00 1.94
C ALA A 62 -6.00 -5.47 2.40
N SER A 63 -6.98 -5.88 3.21
CA SER A 63 -7.16 -7.28 3.61
C SER A 63 -7.42 -8.22 2.43
N ARG A 64 -8.16 -7.78 1.40
CA ARG A 64 -8.37 -8.58 0.18
C ARG A 64 -7.09 -8.73 -0.62
N VAL A 65 -6.34 -7.64 -0.82
CA VAL A 65 -5.06 -7.68 -1.55
C VAL A 65 -4.05 -8.58 -0.81
N ALA A 66 -3.98 -8.48 0.52
CA ALA A 66 -3.14 -9.37 1.33
C ALA A 66 -3.51 -10.85 1.20
N ARG A 67 -4.82 -11.18 1.10
CA ARG A 67 -5.26 -12.55 0.85
C ARG A 67 -4.92 -13.03 -0.56
N LEU A 68 -5.12 -12.19 -1.57
CA LEU A 68 -4.83 -12.54 -2.97
C LEU A 68 -3.34 -12.80 -3.23
N ASN A 69 -2.47 -12.21 -2.41
CA ASN A 69 -1.02 -12.41 -2.48
C ASN A 69 -0.50 -13.47 -1.49
N ASP A 70 -1.37 -14.22 -0.80
CA ASP A 70 -1.01 -15.20 0.23
C ASP A 70 -0.15 -14.61 1.39
N ARG A 71 -0.37 -13.34 1.74
CA ARG A 71 0.37 -12.61 2.79
C ARG A 71 -0.42 -12.34 4.05
N ILE A 72 -1.74 -12.56 4.04
CA ILE A 72 -2.60 -12.25 5.19
C ILE A 72 -2.13 -12.89 6.51
N ASP A 73 -1.59 -14.11 6.46
CA ASP A 73 -1.16 -14.84 7.65
C ASP A 73 0.13 -14.27 8.25
N SER A 74 0.93 -13.55 7.45
CA SER A 74 2.14 -12.85 7.91
C SER A 74 1.81 -11.57 8.68
N LEU A 75 0.59 -11.05 8.53
CA LEU A 75 0.13 -9.82 9.16
C LEU A 75 -0.49 -10.11 10.53
N ALA A 76 -0.16 -9.28 11.51
CA ALA A 76 -0.84 -9.19 12.79
C ALA A 76 -2.12 -8.35 12.66
N SER A 77 -2.03 -7.21 11.98
CA SER A 77 -3.16 -6.32 11.71
C SER A 77 -2.89 -5.39 10.51
N ILE A 78 -3.97 -4.83 9.97
CA ILE A 78 -3.95 -3.71 9.02
C ILE A 78 -4.80 -2.62 9.65
N SER A 79 -4.31 -1.37 9.62
CA SER A 79 -5.00 -0.21 10.16
C SER A 79 -5.08 0.87 9.11
N VAL A 80 -6.22 1.56 9.01
CA VAL A 80 -6.35 2.78 8.21
C VAL A 80 -6.89 3.88 9.10
N SER A 81 -6.23 5.04 9.10
CA SER A 81 -6.63 6.20 9.88
C SER A 81 -6.37 7.49 9.12
N ARG A 82 -7.16 8.53 9.39
CA ARG A 82 -6.83 9.89 8.95
C ARG A 82 -5.50 10.36 9.56
N SER A 83 -4.69 11.05 8.76
CA SER A 83 -3.45 11.65 9.24
C SER A 83 -3.76 12.74 10.27
N GLU A 84 -3.01 12.74 11.37
CA GLU A 84 -3.10 13.79 12.39
C GLU A 84 -2.33 15.05 11.99
N THR A 85 -1.39 14.92 11.04
CA THR A 85 -0.47 15.98 10.63
C THR A 85 -0.81 16.57 9.26
N GLU A 86 -1.39 15.77 8.36
CA GLU A 86 -1.69 16.19 6.99
C GLU A 86 -3.20 16.19 6.71
N PRO A 87 -3.78 17.36 6.34
CA PRO A 87 -5.20 17.41 6.01
C PRO A 87 -5.48 16.65 4.72
N ASN A 88 -6.63 15.98 4.67
CA ASN A 88 -7.07 15.16 3.53
C ASN A 88 -6.16 13.97 3.21
N THR A 89 -5.41 13.47 4.18
CA THR A 89 -4.55 12.30 4.01
C THR A 89 -5.05 11.14 4.87
N LEU A 90 -5.01 9.93 4.30
CA LEU A 90 -5.22 8.66 5.01
C LEU A 90 -3.88 7.94 5.11
N GLU A 91 -3.58 7.41 6.29
CA GLU A 91 -2.42 6.58 6.58
C GLU A 91 -2.86 5.12 6.64
N VAL A 92 -2.23 4.28 5.82
CA VAL A 92 -2.44 2.84 5.82
C VAL A 92 -1.21 2.19 6.43
N ARG A 93 -1.40 1.40 7.49
CA ARG A 93 -0.30 0.72 8.19
C ARG A 93 -0.51 -0.78 8.26
N LEU A 94 0.55 -1.52 7.97
CA LEU A 94 0.62 -2.97 8.06
C LEU A 94 1.52 -3.31 9.24
N PHE A 95 1.00 -4.09 10.18
CA PHE A 95 1.77 -4.62 11.30
C PHE A 95 2.04 -6.09 11.04
N TYR A 96 3.30 -6.46 10.86
CA TYR A 96 3.68 -7.86 10.64
C TYR A 96 3.85 -8.61 11.96
N ARG A 97 3.63 -9.92 11.93
CA ARG A 97 3.89 -10.79 13.09
C ARG A 97 5.38 -10.87 13.46
N SER A 98 6.28 -10.53 12.53
CA SER A 98 7.71 -10.38 12.78
C SER A 98 8.03 -9.18 13.68
N GLY A 99 7.10 -8.24 13.83
CA GLY A 99 7.31 -6.96 14.49
C GLY A 99 7.75 -5.84 13.54
N GLU A 100 7.92 -6.13 12.25
CA GLU A 100 8.13 -5.11 11.23
C GLU A 100 6.83 -4.37 10.91
N GLU A 101 6.98 -3.13 10.46
CA GLU A 101 5.86 -2.27 10.06
C GLU A 101 6.14 -1.71 8.67
N PHE A 102 5.08 -1.54 7.90
CA PHE A 102 5.10 -0.85 6.61
C PHE A 102 3.92 0.11 6.56
N ASP A 103 4.16 1.33 6.09
CA ASP A 103 3.14 2.35 5.94
C ASP A 103 3.25 3.10 4.61
N PHE A 104 2.10 3.59 4.15
CA PHE A 104 2.00 4.50 3.02
C PHE A 104 0.78 5.40 3.19
N THR A 105 0.75 6.50 2.44
CA THR A 105 -0.30 7.50 2.51
C THR A 105 -1.14 7.56 1.23
N ILE A 106 -2.38 8.00 1.36
CA ILE A 106 -3.32 8.25 0.26
C ILE A 106 -3.90 9.66 0.46
N SER A 107 -3.86 10.51 -0.57
CA SER A 107 -4.34 11.90 -0.51
C SER A 107 -5.15 12.32 -1.74
#